data_AF-A0A7R9ZSI5-F1
#
_entry.id   AF-A0A7R9ZSI5-F1
#
_cell.length_a   1.000
_cell.length_b   1.000
_cell.length_c   1.000
_cell.angle_alpha   90.00
_cell.angle_beta   90.00
_cell.angle_gamma   90.00
#
_symmetry.space_group_name_H-M   'P 1'
#
loop_
_entity.id
_entity.type
_entity.pdbx_description
1 polymer ?
#
loop_
_entity_poly.entity_id
_entity_poly.type
_entity_poly.pdbx_seq_one_letter_code
_entity_poly.pdbx_strand_id
1 'polypeptide(L)'
;VGAMPGGINKQPKANSMFPELVEAAFALERKLRPNREPSSTIAINRNAQFRPHTDSGAGAGQSTSLIVGLGTYSGGELVVEGAKHDIRYKGLEFNGWTQRHWTMPFV
;
A
#
# COMPACT_ATOMS: atom_id res chain seq x y z
N VAL A 1 -15.90 -2.78 1.56
CA VAL A 1 -14.54 -2.44 1.06
C VAL A 1 -13.60 -3.57 1.44
N GLY A 2 -12.68 -3.96 0.56
CA GLY A 2 -11.78 -5.11 0.79
C GLY A 2 -12.36 -6.49 0.46
N ALA A 3 -13.62 -6.58 0.01
CA ALA A 3 -14.21 -7.83 -0.44
C ALA A 3 -14.04 -7.98 -1.96
N MET A 4 -13.71 -9.19 -2.42
CA MET A 4 -13.74 -9.53 -3.84
C MET A 4 -15.19 -9.50 -4.36
N PRO A 5 -15.43 -9.18 -5.64
CA PRO A 5 -16.74 -9.33 -6.26
C PRO A 5 -17.28 -10.74 -6.03
N GLY A 6 -18.56 -10.86 -5.65
CA GLY A 6 -19.19 -12.14 -5.34
C GLY A 6 -19.15 -13.15 -6.51
N GLY A 7 -19.45 -14.42 -6.22
CA GLY A 7 -19.45 -15.51 -7.19
C GLY A 7 -18.30 -16.49 -6.98
N ILE A 8 -17.57 -16.84 -8.04
CA ILE A 8 -16.44 -17.79 -8.05
C ILE A 8 -15.19 -17.32 -7.30
N ASN A 9 -15.10 -16.03 -6.95
CA ASN A 9 -13.90 -15.47 -6.33
C ASN A 9 -13.87 -15.74 -4.83
N LYS A 10 -12.84 -16.45 -4.38
CA LYS A 10 -12.60 -16.70 -2.97
C LYS A 10 -12.15 -15.42 -2.28
N GLN A 11 -12.79 -15.09 -1.16
CA GLN A 11 -12.36 -13.96 -0.32
C GLN A 11 -10.97 -14.23 0.29
N PRO A 12 -10.10 -13.21 0.42
CA PRO A 12 -8.85 -13.34 1.16
C PRO A 12 -9.11 -13.81 2.59
N LYS A 13 -8.51 -14.92 2.99
CA LYS A 13 -8.70 -15.53 4.33
C LYS A 13 -8.35 -14.55 5.46
N ALA A 14 -7.34 -13.69 5.25
CA ALA A 14 -6.93 -12.70 6.23
C ALA A 14 -8.06 -11.72 6.60
N ASN A 15 -8.98 -11.42 5.67
CA ASN A 15 -10.06 -10.48 5.94
C ASN A 15 -11.02 -11.00 7.02
N SER A 16 -11.33 -12.30 7.01
CA SER A 16 -12.17 -12.91 8.04
C SER A 16 -11.41 -13.19 9.34
N MET A 17 -10.09 -13.39 9.26
CA MET A 17 -9.24 -13.57 10.44
C MET A 17 -9.01 -12.25 11.21
N PHE A 18 -8.99 -11.11 10.52
CA PHE A 18 -8.67 -9.79 11.09
C PHE A 18 -9.67 -8.71 10.65
N PRO A 19 -10.97 -8.83 10.97
CA PRO A 19 -12.00 -7.92 10.47
C PRO A 19 -11.78 -6.46 10.90
N GLU A 20 -11.36 -6.25 12.15
CA GLU A 20 -11.06 -4.92 12.69
C GLU A 20 -9.87 -4.26 11.98
N LEU A 21 -8.87 -5.06 11.56
CA LEU A 21 -7.72 -4.56 10.82
C LEU A 21 -8.12 -4.11 9.41
N VAL A 22 -9.02 -4.84 8.76
CA VAL A 22 -9.57 -4.44 7.45
C VAL A 22 -10.30 -3.10 7.58
N GLU A 23 -11.17 -2.96 8.58
CA GLU A 23 -11.90 -1.72 8.83
C GLU A 23 -10.94 -0.55 9.11
N ALA A 24 -9.97 -0.76 10.00
CA ALA A 24 -8.99 0.25 10.36
C ALA A 24 -8.12 0.68 9.16
N ALA A 25 -7.72 -0.26 8.30
CA ALA A 25 -6.91 0.04 7.12
C ALA A 25 -7.66 0.96 6.13
N PHE A 26 -8.92 0.65 5.83
CA PHE A 26 -9.73 1.50 4.95
C PHE A 26 -10.15 2.82 5.61
N ALA A 27 -10.34 2.84 6.93
CA ALA A 27 -10.56 4.09 7.66
C ALA A 27 -9.33 5.00 7.63
N LEU A 28 -8.13 4.42 7.74
CA LEU A 28 -6.86 5.15 7.61
C LEU A 28 -6.69 5.70 6.19
N GLU A 29 -6.93 4.90 5.15
CA GLU A 29 -6.86 5.37 3.76
C GLU A 29 -7.73 6.60 3.53
N ARG A 30 -9.01 6.56 3.95
CA ARG A 30 -9.93 7.70 3.84
C ARG A 30 -9.44 8.94 4.57
N LYS A 31 -8.76 8.79 5.71
CA LYS A 31 -8.16 9.92 6.43
C LYS A 31 -6.94 10.51 5.72
N LEU A 32 -6.13 9.67 5.07
CA LEU A 32 -4.92 10.11 4.36
C LEU A 32 -5.24 10.76 3.00
N ARG A 33 -6.25 10.24 2.31
CA ARG A 33 -6.68 10.65 0.96
C ARG A 33 -8.21 10.53 0.83
N PRO A 34 -8.98 11.49 1.34
CA PRO A 34 -10.45 11.40 1.34
C PRO A 34 -11.08 11.39 -0.05
N ASN A 35 -10.38 11.91 -1.06
CA ASN A 35 -10.89 12.08 -2.42
C ASN A 35 -10.33 11.05 -3.43
N ARG A 36 -9.57 10.04 -2.98
CA ARG A 36 -9.09 8.98 -3.89
C ARG A 36 -10.13 7.86 -4.00
N GLU A 37 -10.11 7.18 -5.13
CA GLU A 37 -10.80 5.90 -5.26
C GLU A 37 -10.25 4.89 -4.24
N PRO A 38 -11.12 4.17 -3.50
CA PRO A 38 -10.67 3.21 -2.50
C PRO A 38 -9.75 2.14 -3.10
N SER A 39 -8.74 1.75 -2.34
CA SER A 39 -7.84 0.68 -2.75
C SER A 39 -8.60 -0.64 -2.94
N SER A 40 -8.33 -1.32 -4.06
CA SER A 40 -8.85 -2.68 -4.31
C SER A 40 -8.19 -3.71 -3.41
N THR A 41 -6.92 -3.50 -3.08
CA THR A 41 -6.09 -4.38 -2.26
C THR A 41 -5.24 -3.56 -1.31
N ILE A 42 -5.06 -4.04 -0.08
CA ILE A 42 -4.13 -3.48 0.90
C ILE A 42 -3.17 -4.59 1.36
N ALA A 43 -1.88 -4.29 1.34
CA ALA A 43 -0.85 -5.14 1.91
C ALA A 43 -0.27 -4.45 3.17
N ILE A 44 -0.18 -5.20 4.27
CA ILE A 44 0.39 -4.73 5.53
C ILE A 44 1.61 -5.59 5.83
N ASN A 45 2.75 -4.95 6.04
CA ASN A 45 4.01 -5.62 6.35
C ASN A 45 4.71 -4.92 7.51
N ARG A 46 5.62 -5.64 8.17
CA ARG A 46 6.49 -5.08 9.22
C ARG A 46 7.91 -4.96 8.70
N ASN A 47 8.43 -3.74 8.64
CA ASN A 47 9.80 -3.43 8.21
C ASN A 47 10.16 -4.05 6.84
N ALA A 48 9.22 -4.06 5.90
CA ALA A 48 9.45 -4.65 4.59
C ALA A 48 10.49 -3.87 3.78
N GLN A 49 11.56 -4.56 3.40
CA GLN A 49 12.58 -4.02 2.51
C GLN A 49 12.33 -4.50 1.08
N PHE A 50 11.94 -3.58 0.21
CA PHE A 50 11.71 -3.87 -1.20
C PHE A 50 12.96 -3.52 -2.01
N ARG A 51 13.31 -4.35 -2.99
CA ARG A 51 14.34 -4.01 -3.98
C ARG A 51 13.75 -3.07 -5.04
N PRO A 52 14.55 -2.30 -5.79
CA PRO A 52 14.04 -1.45 -6.88
C PRO A 52 13.23 -2.22 -7.92
N HIS A 53 11.93 -1.92 -8.01
CA HIS A 53 10.98 -2.62 -8.87
C HIS A 53 9.84 -1.69 -9.34
N THR A 54 9.05 -2.17 -10.29
CA THR A 54 7.67 -1.72 -10.52
C THR A 54 6.75 -2.85 -10.09
N ASP A 55 5.50 -2.53 -9.75
CA ASP A 55 4.49 -3.53 -9.41
C ASP A 55 4.25 -4.43 -10.63
N SER A 56 4.26 -5.75 -10.42
CA SER A 56 3.96 -6.73 -11.47
C SER A 56 2.47 -7.09 -11.48
N GLY A 57 1.88 -7.22 -12.67
CA GLY A 57 0.43 -7.45 -12.81
C GLY A 57 -0.17 -6.80 -14.05
N ALA A 58 0.45 -7.02 -15.21
CA ALA A 58 0.07 -6.40 -16.49
C ALA A 58 -1.45 -6.41 -16.73
N GLY A 59 -2.03 -5.22 -16.97
CA GLY A 59 -3.40 -5.07 -17.45
C GLY A 59 -4.52 -4.98 -16.38
N ALA A 60 -4.21 -5.02 -15.08
CA ALA A 60 -5.23 -4.98 -14.02
C ALA A 60 -5.56 -3.57 -13.48
N GLY A 61 -5.15 -2.50 -14.17
CA GLY A 61 -5.59 -1.13 -13.84
C GLY A 61 -5.06 -0.53 -12.53
N GLN A 62 -4.13 -1.19 -11.84
CA GLN A 62 -3.46 -0.63 -10.66
C GLN A 62 -2.35 0.34 -11.07
N SER A 63 -2.76 1.51 -11.59
CA SER A 63 -1.84 2.61 -11.91
C SER A 63 -1.59 3.55 -10.74
N THR A 64 -2.36 3.45 -9.65
CA THR A 64 -2.29 4.40 -8.53
C THR A 64 -2.14 3.67 -7.20
N SER A 65 -0.95 3.73 -6.63
CA SER A 65 -0.58 3.11 -5.36
C SER A 65 -0.52 4.18 -4.27
N LEU A 66 -0.92 3.83 -3.04
CA LEU A 66 -0.73 4.66 -1.85
C LEU A 66 0.09 3.86 -0.85
N ILE A 67 1.14 4.47 -0.30
CA ILE A 67 1.93 3.88 0.78
C ILE A 67 2.03 4.85 1.97
N VAL A 68 2.04 4.29 3.16
CA VAL A 68 2.26 5.00 4.43
C VAL A 68 3.02 4.09 5.38
N GLY A 69 4.01 4.63 6.07
CA GLY A 69 4.71 3.96 7.16
C GLY A 69 4.12 4.35 8.51
N LEU A 70 3.99 3.39 9.43
CA LEU A 70 3.40 3.57 10.75
C LEU A 70 4.37 3.12 11.85
N GLY A 71 4.19 3.66 13.05
CA GLY A 71 5.00 3.32 14.22
C GLY A 71 6.24 4.20 14.39
N THR A 72 7.13 3.74 15.27
CA THR A 72 8.39 4.40 15.57
C THR A 72 9.51 3.65 14.87
N TYR A 73 10.12 4.26 13.86
CA TYR A 73 11.22 3.70 13.09
C TYR A 73 12.12 4.81 12.51
N SER A 74 13.33 4.41 12.13
CA SER A 74 14.32 5.19 11.39
C SER A 74 14.68 4.50 10.07
N GLY A 75 15.08 5.29 9.07
CA GLY A 75 15.24 4.81 7.70
C GLY A 75 13.89 4.44 7.07
N GLY A 76 13.89 3.51 6.12
CA GLY A 76 12.66 2.99 5.51
C GLY A 76 11.91 4.00 4.62
N GLU A 77 12.53 5.12 4.24
CA GLU A 77 11.95 6.04 3.26
C GLU A 77 11.62 5.32 1.95
N LEU A 78 10.55 5.74 1.28
CA LEU A 78 10.26 5.24 -0.06
C LEU A 78 11.04 6.08 -1.07
N VAL A 79 11.69 5.42 -2.02
CA VAL A 79 12.23 6.07 -3.20
C VAL A 79 11.29 5.81 -4.38
N VAL A 80 10.94 6.85 -5.14
CA VAL A 80 10.15 6.77 -6.37
C VAL A 80 10.89 7.55 -7.45
N GLU A 81 11.23 6.90 -8.57
CA GLU A 81 12.01 7.53 -9.66
C GLU A 81 13.28 8.25 -9.16
N GLY A 82 13.96 7.67 -8.16
CA GLY A 82 15.17 8.24 -7.55
C GLY A 82 14.92 9.34 -6.51
N ALA A 83 13.71 9.87 -6.39
CA ALA A 83 13.35 10.83 -5.36
C ALA A 83 13.00 10.14 -4.04
N LYS A 84 13.64 10.56 -2.94
CA LYS A 84 13.41 10.00 -1.60
C LYS A 84 12.25 10.72 -0.90
N HIS A 85 11.35 9.96 -0.29
CA HIS A 85 10.16 10.45 0.40
C HIS A 85 10.05 9.88 1.82
N ASP A 86 9.88 10.77 2.80
CA ASP A 86 9.44 10.41 4.14
C ASP A 86 7.96 9.99 4.12
N ILE A 87 7.71 8.71 4.40
CA ILE A 87 6.37 8.13 4.42
C ILE A 87 5.84 7.92 5.85
N ARG A 88 6.56 8.34 6.88
CA ARG A 88 6.17 8.13 8.28
C ARG A 88 4.96 8.98 8.62
N TYR A 89 3.81 8.34 8.79
CA TYR A 89 2.49 8.97 8.95
C TYR A 89 2.12 9.94 7.82
N LYS A 90 2.79 9.86 6.67
CA LYS A 90 2.60 10.71 5.50
C LYS A 90 2.30 9.81 4.31
N GLY A 91 1.04 9.76 3.91
CA GLY A 91 0.63 9.00 2.73
C GLY A 91 1.26 9.58 1.47
N LEU A 92 1.97 8.75 0.72
CA LEU A 92 2.50 9.07 -0.60
C LEU A 92 1.74 8.29 -1.67
N GLU A 93 1.16 9.02 -2.62
CA GLU A 93 0.54 8.45 -3.80
C GLU A 93 1.53 8.53 -4.97
N PHE A 94 1.63 7.46 -5.74
CA PHE A 94 2.52 7.34 -6.90
C PHE A 94 1.99 6.26 -7.84
N ASN A 95 2.54 6.20 -9.05
CA ASN A 95 2.19 5.18 -10.02
C ASN A 95 3.09 3.95 -9.89
N GLY A 96 2.67 2.95 -9.11
CA GLY A 96 3.46 1.73 -8.89
C GLY A 96 3.72 0.91 -10.15
N TRP A 97 2.91 1.10 -11.20
CA TRP A 97 3.07 0.42 -12.48
C TRP A 97 4.19 1.03 -13.33
N THR A 98 4.21 2.36 -13.49
CA THR A 98 5.17 3.04 -14.37
C THR A 98 6.37 3.62 -13.64
N GLN A 99 6.30 3.76 -12.31
CA GLN A 99 7.35 4.38 -11.51
C GLN A 99 8.10 3.32 -10.69
N ARG A 100 9.41 3.24 -10.92
CA ARG A 100 10.32 2.39 -10.17
C ARG A 100 10.40 2.88 -8.73
N HIS A 101 10.21 1.97 -7.79
CA HIS A 101 10.19 2.29 -6.38
C HIS A 101 10.81 1.20 -5.49
N TRP A 102 11.27 1.60 -4.30
CA TRP A 102 11.85 0.71 -3.27
C TRP A 102 11.91 1.41 -1.92
N THR A 103 12.15 0.64 -0.86
CA THR A 103 12.40 1.20 0.48
C THR A 103 13.89 1.28 0.76
N MET A 104 14.31 2.40 1.35
CA MET A 104 15.65 2.54 1.95
C MET A 104 15.80 1.56 3.12
N PRO A 105 17.03 1.17 3.51
CA PRO A 105 17.25 0.34 4.69
C PRO A 105 16.64 0.97 5.96
N PHE A 106 16.10 0.13 6.83
CA PHE A 106 15.75 0.53 8.19
C PHE A 106 17.01 0.61 9.07
N VAL A 107 17.00 1.49 10.07
CA VAL A 107 18.08 1.70 11.04
C VAL A 107 17.55 1.52 12.45
#